data_AF-A0A2R4TBT1-F1
#
_entry.id   AF-A0A2R4TBT1-F1
#
_cell.length_a   1.000
_cell.length_b   1.000
_cell.length_c   1.000
_cell.angle_alpha   90.00
_cell.angle_beta   90.00
_cell.angle_gamma   90.00
#
_symmetry.space_group_name_H-M   'P 1'
#
loop_
_entity.id
_entity.type
_entity.pdbx_description
1 polymer ?
#
loop_
_entity_poly.entity_id
_entity_poly.type
_entity_poly.pdbx_seq_one_letter_code
_entity_poly.pdbx_strand_id
1 'polypeptide(L)'
;MSEQDRQRIDSIGLSRISHHGDLCCREARRFVLRRFERWVDTGSRLAAIPLLVSWGPTRWPVSWCRLAEPDKWVGDCGVHADLAGELLTLAGVPYARGRAAIKPPAYAVPHWRSTWSASDANDVWIGDDVVHHEVLRIGERWWDPTEARWFAGPGAHVLAGCVAAVRVEGADWQLSEAD
;
A
#
# COMPACT_ATOMS: atom_id res chain seq x y z
N MET A 1 19.14 -4.27 -4.95
CA MET A 1 18.61 -4.32 -3.58
C MET A 1 19.62 -5.12 -2.78
N SER A 2 20.09 -4.59 -1.66
CA SER A 2 21.02 -5.31 -0.78
C SER A 2 20.34 -6.56 -0.17
N GLU A 3 21.12 -7.55 0.24
CA GLU A 3 20.59 -8.73 0.93
C GLU A 3 19.90 -8.34 2.24
N GLN A 4 20.46 -7.37 2.97
CA GLN A 4 19.90 -6.86 4.22
C GLN A 4 18.52 -6.22 4.01
N ASP A 5 18.36 -5.38 2.98
CA ASP A 5 17.06 -4.81 2.65
C ASP A 5 16.06 -5.87 2.22
N ARG A 6 16.50 -6.86 1.45
CA ARG A 6 15.64 -7.97 1.05
C ARG A 6 15.11 -8.71 2.29
N GLN A 7 15.99 -9.10 3.21
CA GLN A 7 15.61 -9.79 4.44
C GLN A 7 14.67 -8.93 5.30
N ARG A 8 14.95 -7.62 5.42
CA ARG A 8 14.08 -6.68 6.13
C ARG A 8 12.68 -6.64 5.50
N ILE A 9 12.60 -6.41 4.20
CA ILE A 9 11.32 -6.34 3.49
C ILE A 9 10.57 -7.68 3.57
N ASP A 10 11.27 -8.81 3.42
CA ASP A 10 10.66 -10.15 3.47
C ASP A 10 10.11 -10.50 4.86
N SER A 11 10.62 -9.87 5.93
CA SER A 11 10.09 -10.02 7.28
C SER A 11 8.76 -9.29 7.53
N ILE A 12 8.39 -8.35 6.65
CA ILE A 12 7.16 -7.56 6.76
C ILE A 12 6.02 -8.36 6.12
N GLY A 13 5.03 -8.78 6.90
CA GLY A 13 3.79 -9.34 6.35
C GLY A 13 2.99 -8.28 5.62
N LEU A 14 2.25 -8.66 4.57
CA LEU A 14 1.34 -7.70 3.92
C LEU A 14 0.26 -7.23 4.89
N SER A 15 0.03 -5.93 4.87
CA SER A 15 -0.87 -5.27 5.79
C SER A 15 -2.33 -5.59 5.48
N ARG A 16 -3.10 -5.83 6.54
CA ARG A 16 -4.55 -6.07 6.46
C ARG A 16 -5.27 -5.31 7.55
N ILE A 17 -6.27 -4.52 7.18
CA ILE A 17 -7.13 -3.81 8.11
C ILE A 17 -7.91 -4.87 8.89
N SER A 18 -7.68 -4.92 10.20
CA SER A 18 -8.21 -5.96 11.05
C SER A 18 -9.70 -5.78 11.34
N HIS A 19 -10.35 -6.90 11.64
CA HIS A 19 -11.75 -6.94 12.01
C HIS A 19 -11.89 -7.69 13.33
N HIS A 20 -12.38 -7.02 14.39
CA HIS A 20 -12.47 -7.63 15.73
C HIS A 20 -13.62 -8.66 15.89
N GLY A 21 -14.45 -8.83 14.86
CA GLY A 21 -15.61 -9.74 14.88
C GLY A 21 -16.92 -9.04 15.28
N ASP A 22 -16.82 -7.84 15.83
CA ASP A 22 -17.94 -7.07 16.35
C ASP A 22 -18.69 -6.25 15.29
N LEU A 23 -19.86 -5.75 15.67
CA LEU A 23 -20.71 -4.89 14.83
C LEU A 23 -19.98 -3.60 14.43
N CYS A 24 -19.14 -3.03 15.30
CA CYS A 24 -18.43 -1.79 15.03
C CYS A 24 -17.54 -1.88 13.78
N CYS A 25 -16.78 -2.96 13.61
CA CYS A 25 -15.90 -3.15 12.45
C CYS A 25 -16.71 -3.42 11.17
N ARG A 26 -17.83 -4.14 11.26
CA ARG A 26 -18.71 -4.39 10.10
C ARG A 26 -19.32 -3.10 9.57
N GLU A 27 -19.88 -2.29 10.47
CA GLU A 27 -20.49 -1.01 10.10
C GLU A 27 -19.44 -0.01 9.62
N ALA A 28 -18.28 0.05 10.27
CA ALA A 28 -17.16 0.88 9.84
C ALA A 28 -16.66 0.50 8.43
N ARG A 29 -16.46 -0.79 8.16
CA ARG A 29 -16.09 -1.27 6.81
C ARG A 29 -17.12 -0.86 5.76
N ARG A 30 -18.41 -1.06 6.05
CA ARG A 30 -19.51 -0.64 5.15
C ARG A 30 -19.50 0.86 4.93
N PHE A 31 -19.34 1.65 5.99
CA PHE A 31 -19.27 3.10 5.90
C PHE A 31 -18.10 3.57 5.03
N VAL A 32 -16.91 2.98 5.22
CA VAL A 32 -15.73 3.30 4.42
C VAL A 32 -15.97 3.00 2.94
N LEU A 33 -16.39 1.77 2.63
CA LEU A 33 -16.58 1.32 1.25
C LEU A 33 -17.69 2.07 0.53
N ARG A 34 -18.78 2.45 1.21
CA ARG A 34 -19.85 3.29 0.64
C ARG A 34 -19.37 4.65 0.16
N ARG A 35 -18.30 5.21 0.75
CA ARG A 35 -17.75 6.49 0.26
C ARG A 35 -17.22 6.39 -1.17
N PHE A 36 -16.84 5.19 -1.61
CA PHE A 36 -16.39 4.91 -2.97
C PHE A 36 -17.54 4.69 -3.97
N GLU A 37 -18.77 4.47 -3.52
CA GLU A 37 -19.92 4.24 -4.42
C GLU A 37 -20.27 5.46 -5.28
N ARG A 38 -19.79 6.66 -4.90
CA ARG A 38 -19.96 7.88 -5.72
C ARG A 38 -19.26 7.79 -7.09
N TRP A 39 -18.29 6.89 -7.24
CA TRP A 39 -17.64 6.63 -8.53
C TRP A 39 -18.29 5.41 -9.20
N VAL A 40 -18.62 5.60 -10.48
CA VAL A 40 -19.42 4.64 -11.26
C VAL A 40 -18.64 3.35 -11.54
N ASP A 41 -17.40 3.47 -12.02
CA ASP A 41 -16.57 2.34 -12.42
C ASP A 41 -15.47 2.01 -11.41
N THR A 42 -14.98 0.76 -11.46
CA THR A 42 -13.95 0.24 -10.56
C THR A 42 -12.63 1.01 -10.67
N GLY A 43 -12.23 1.44 -11.86
CA GLY A 43 -10.98 2.18 -12.06
C GLY A 43 -11.02 3.53 -11.33
N SER A 44 -12.12 4.27 -11.48
CA SER A 44 -12.35 5.52 -10.77
C SER A 44 -12.40 5.32 -9.24
N ARG A 45 -12.97 4.21 -8.75
CA ARG A 45 -12.96 3.88 -7.32
C ARG A 45 -11.54 3.64 -6.80
N LEU A 46 -10.71 2.91 -7.55
CA LEU A 46 -9.30 2.70 -7.19
C LEU A 46 -8.51 4.01 -7.19
N ALA A 47 -8.72 4.85 -8.19
CA ALA A 47 -8.05 6.15 -8.29
C ALA A 47 -8.47 7.12 -7.17
N ALA A 48 -9.63 6.91 -6.56
CA ALA A 48 -10.13 7.72 -5.46
C ALA A 48 -9.52 7.37 -4.09
N ILE A 49 -8.80 6.25 -3.95
CA ILE A 49 -8.20 5.82 -2.68
C ILE A 49 -7.33 6.93 -2.07
N PRO A 50 -6.29 7.44 -2.76
CA PRO A 50 -5.43 8.47 -2.19
C PRO A 50 -6.12 9.85 -2.07
N LEU A 51 -7.30 10.03 -2.67
CA LEU A 51 -8.12 11.24 -2.51
C LEU A 51 -8.94 11.21 -1.22
N LEU A 52 -9.38 10.03 -0.80
CA LEU A 52 -10.18 9.84 0.41
C LEU A 52 -9.34 9.48 1.63
N VAL A 53 -8.23 8.79 1.41
CA VAL A 53 -7.29 8.36 2.44
C VAL A 53 -5.97 9.08 2.17
N SER A 54 -5.65 10.07 2.99
CA SER A 54 -4.40 10.81 2.86
C SER A 54 -3.23 9.92 3.24
N TRP A 55 -2.16 9.95 2.44
CA TRP A 55 -0.97 9.17 2.75
C TRP A 55 -0.33 9.66 4.06
N GLY A 56 -0.06 8.73 4.97
CA GLY A 56 0.62 9.05 6.22
C GLY A 56 0.84 7.85 7.13
N PRO A 57 1.47 8.06 8.30
CA PRO A 57 1.83 6.99 9.22
C PRO A 57 0.62 6.24 9.73
N THR A 58 0.69 4.90 9.66
CA THR A 58 -0.33 4.01 10.23
C THR A 58 0.26 3.17 11.35
N ARG A 59 -0.43 3.12 12.50
CA ARG A 59 -0.07 2.23 13.60
C ARG A 59 -0.72 0.87 13.38
N TRP A 60 0.08 -0.10 12.99
CA TRP A 60 -0.37 -1.48 12.80
C TRP A 60 -0.35 -2.26 14.13
N PRO A 61 -1.35 -3.13 14.38
CA PRO A 61 -2.53 -3.39 13.55
C PRO A 61 -3.56 -2.25 13.60
N VAL A 62 -4.09 -1.83 12.44
CA VAL A 62 -5.24 -0.92 12.36
C VAL A 62 -6.52 -1.72 12.09
N SER A 63 -7.61 -1.37 12.78
CA SER A 63 -8.91 -1.99 12.61
C SER A 63 -9.89 -1.09 11.86
N TRP A 64 -10.91 -1.68 11.24
CA TRP A 64 -11.91 -0.93 10.47
C TRP A 64 -12.58 0.19 11.26
N CYS A 65 -12.94 -0.05 12.52
CA CYS A 65 -13.59 0.97 13.36
C CYS A 65 -12.67 2.16 13.64
N ARG A 66 -11.36 1.94 13.76
CA ARG A 66 -10.37 3.00 13.94
C ARG A 66 -10.13 3.76 12.63
N LEU A 67 -10.07 3.06 11.51
CA LEU A 67 -9.92 3.69 10.19
C LEU A 67 -11.11 4.61 9.85
N ALA A 68 -12.33 4.23 10.26
CA ALA A 68 -13.54 4.97 9.95
C ALA A 68 -13.76 6.24 10.78
N GLU A 69 -12.85 6.59 11.69
CA GLU A 69 -12.97 7.80 12.52
C GLU A 69 -13.11 9.08 11.66
N PRO A 70 -13.97 10.03 12.08
CA PRO A 70 -14.56 11.03 11.19
C PRO A 70 -13.65 12.19 10.76
N ASP A 71 -12.49 12.39 11.40
CA ASP A 71 -11.76 13.65 11.29
C ASP A 71 -10.71 13.71 10.17
N LYS A 72 -10.29 12.56 9.63
CA LYS A 72 -9.56 12.35 8.37
C LYS A 72 -9.12 10.89 8.30
N TRP A 73 -9.32 10.24 7.16
CA TRP A 73 -8.73 8.93 6.93
C TRP A 73 -7.29 9.11 6.52
N VAL A 74 -6.39 8.54 7.32
CA VAL A 74 -4.96 8.49 7.06
C VAL A 74 -4.57 7.03 6.90
N GLY A 75 -3.73 6.74 5.91
CA GLY A 75 -3.29 5.39 5.61
C GLY A 75 -1.93 5.40 4.93
N ASP A 76 -1.12 4.39 5.22
CA ASP A 76 0.10 4.13 4.48
C ASP A 76 -0.20 3.27 3.23
N CYS A 77 0.86 2.81 2.55
CA CYS A 77 0.70 1.95 1.37
C CYS A 77 -0.06 0.65 1.66
N GLY A 78 0.05 0.12 2.88
CA GLY A 78 -0.66 -1.07 3.32
C GLY A 78 -2.18 -0.83 3.42
N VAL A 79 -2.59 0.29 4.01
CA VAL A 79 -4.02 0.68 4.06
C VAL A 79 -4.57 0.87 2.64
N HIS A 80 -3.83 1.58 1.78
CA HIS A 80 -4.25 1.79 0.39
C HIS A 80 -4.38 0.49 -0.39
N ALA A 81 -3.43 -0.43 -0.24
CA ALA A 81 -3.44 -1.70 -0.92
C ALA A 81 -4.55 -2.64 -0.43
N ASP A 82 -4.86 -2.60 0.87
CA ASP A 82 -5.96 -3.37 1.43
C ASP A 82 -7.34 -2.84 1.01
N LEU A 83 -7.53 -1.52 1.00
CA LEU A 83 -8.74 -0.91 0.45
C LEU A 83 -8.91 -1.18 -1.04
N ALA A 84 -7.84 -1.11 -1.83
CA ALA A 84 -7.88 -1.47 -3.24
C ALA A 84 -8.31 -2.93 -3.45
N GLY A 85 -7.76 -3.85 -2.64
CA GLY A 85 -8.14 -5.26 -2.68
C GLY A 85 -9.62 -5.47 -2.34
N GLU A 86 -10.15 -4.73 -1.37
CA GLU A 86 -11.58 -4.78 -1.03
C GLU A 86 -12.48 -4.31 -2.17
N LEU A 87 -12.12 -3.20 -2.83
CA LEU A 87 -12.86 -2.68 -3.98
C LEU A 87 -12.82 -3.62 -5.19
N LEU A 88 -11.68 -4.26 -5.46
CA LEU A 88 -11.53 -5.25 -6.53
C LEU A 88 -12.34 -6.52 -6.23
N THR A 89 -12.30 -6.99 -4.98
CA THR A 89 -13.12 -8.12 -4.52
C THR A 89 -14.60 -7.86 -4.74
N LEU A 90 -15.09 -6.68 -4.34
CA LEU A 90 -16.48 -6.27 -4.55
C LEU A 90 -16.86 -6.17 -6.03
N ALA A 91 -15.91 -5.80 -6.88
CA ALA A 91 -16.11 -5.71 -8.33
C ALA A 91 -15.96 -7.06 -9.06
N GLY A 92 -15.60 -8.14 -8.36
CA GLY A 92 -15.34 -9.44 -8.97
C GLY A 92 -14.11 -9.45 -9.89
N VAL A 93 -13.17 -8.51 -9.71
CA VAL A 93 -11.96 -8.42 -10.52
C VAL A 93 -10.84 -9.22 -9.85
N PRO A 94 -10.28 -10.25 -10.52
CA PRO A 94 -9.16 -11.00 -9.98
C PRO A 94 -7.92 -10.12 -9.80
N TYR A 95 -7.24 -10.28 -8.68
CA TYR A 95 -5.99 -9.60 -8.37
C TYR A 95 -5.14 -10.46 -7.44
N ALA A 96 -3.86 -10.12 -7.36
CA ALA A 96 -2.98 -10.60 -6.30
C ALA A 96 -2.35 -9.41 -5.58
N ARG A 97 -2.18 -9.51 -4.26
CA ARG A 97 -1.38 -8.53 -3.51
C ARG A 97 0.10 -8.82 -3.74
N GLY A 98 0.89 -7.76 -3.74
CA GLY A 98 2.32 -7.85 -3.89
C GLY A 98 3.02 -6.70 -3.21
N ARG A 99 4.33 -6.66 -3.43
CA ARG A 99 5.21 -5.64 -2.89
C ARG A 99 6.21 -5.19 -3.93
N ALA A 100 6.57 -3.92 -3.86
CA ALA A 100 7.67 -3.32 -4.57
C ALA A 100 8.77 -2.94 -3.58
N ALA A 101 10.02 -3.11 -3.99
CA ALA A 101 11.17 -2.49 -3.36
C ALA A 101 11.53 -1.25 -4.20
N ILE A 102 11.38 -0.06 -3.62
CA ILE A 102 11.55 1.20 -4.35
C ILE A 102 12.82 1.87 -3.86
N LYS A 103 13.71 2.29 -4.76
CA LYS A 103 14.83 3.19 -4.47
C LYS A 103 14.30 4.62 -4.42
N PRO A 104 14.15 5.21 -3.23
CA PRO A 104 13.62 6.56 -3.12
C PRO A 104 14.69 7.60 -3.48
N PRO A 105 14.29 8.85 -3.77
CA PRO A 105 15.25 9.94 -3.81
C PRO A 105 15.87 10.18 -2.43
N ALA A 106 17.14 10.58 -2.39
CA ALA A 106 17.93 10.67 -1.15
C ALA A 106 17.31 11.54 -0.04
N TYR A 107 16.54 12.56 -0.41
CA TYR A 107 15.87 13.46 0.55
C TYR A 107 14.63 12.84 1.22
N ALA A 108 14.01 11.81 0.62
CA ALA A 108 12.74 11.29 1.10
C ALA A 108 12.89 10.44 2.36
N VAL A 109 13.95 9.62 2.44
CA VAL A 109 14.19 8.70 3.58
C VAL A 109 14.28 9.44 4.93
N PRO A 110 15.11 10.50 5.08
CA PRO A 110 15.16 11.25 6.34
C PRO A 110 13.82 11.88 6.72
N HIS A 111 13.09 12.40 5.72
CA HIS A 111 11.77 12.99 5.95
C HIS A 111 10.75 11.96 6.44
N TRP A 112 10.68 10.79 5.79
CA TRP A 112 9.75 9.73 6.18
C TRP A 112 10.07 9.16 7.57
N ARG A 113 11.35 8.89 7.88
CA ARG A 113 11.76 8.45 9.23
C ARG A 113 11.33 9.45 10.30
N SER A 114 11.55 10.74 10.06
CA SER A 114 11.12 11.80 10.98
C SER A 114 9.60 11.81 11.18
N THR A 115 8.84 11.69 10.10
CA THR A 115 7.36 11.71 10.15
C THR A 115 6.79 10.47 10.87
N TRP A 116 7.36 9.28 10.64
CA TRP A 116 6.91 8.05 11.29
C TRP A 116 7.27 8.02 12.78
N SER A 117 8.50 8.41 13.12
CA SER A 117 8.96 8.48 14.51
C SER A 117 8.11 9.44 15.34
N ALA A 118 7.76 10.61 14.80
CA ALA A 118 6.88 11.59 15.46
C ALA A 118 5.45 11.07 15.69
N SER A 119 5.04 10.03 14.96
CA SER A 119 3.69 9.47 14.99
C SER A 119 3.59 8.17 15.80
N ASP A 120 4.67 7.72 16.44
CA ASP A 120 4.74 6.42 17.13
C ASP A 120 4.30 5.26 16.22
N ALA A 121 4.65 5.37 14.94
CA ALA A 121 4.45 4.34 13.92
C ALA A 121 5.81 3.72 13.57
N ASN A 122 5.80 2.43 13.23
CA ASN A 122 7.02 1.69 12.93
C ASN A 122 7.55 2.05 11.52
N ASP A 123 8.84 2.39 11.42
CA ASP A 123 9.53 2.73 10.18
C ASP A 123 10.33 1.56 9.57
N VAL A 124 10.10 0.32 10.02
CA VAL A 124 10.75 -0.91 9.51
C VAL A 124 10.63 -1.10 7.99
N TRP A 125 9.63 -0.46 7.37
CA TRP A 125 9.44 -0.43 5.91
C TRP A 125 10.52 0.37 5.18
N ILE A 126 11.31 1.18 5.90
CA ILE A 126 12.40 1.98 5.37
C ILE A 126 13.72 1.20 5.50
N GLY A 127 14.17 0.63 4.38
CA GLY A 127 15.48 0.01 4.24
C GLY A 127 16.63 1.03 4.23
N ASP A 128 17.80 0.54 3.87
CA ASP A 128 19.02 1.33 3.73
C ASP A 128 19.15 1.87 2.29
N ASP A 129 18.85 1.04 1.27
CA ASP A 129 18.85 1.43 -0.16
C ASP A 129 17.44 1.53 -0.76
N VAL A 130 16.49 0.75 -0.22
CA VAL A 130 15.13 0.65 -0.75
C VAL A 130 14.07 0.74 0.35
N VAL A 131 12.85 1.12 -0.02
CA VAL A 131 11.68 1.06 0.85
C VAL A 131 10.73 -0.04 0.40
N HIS A 132 10.06 -0.67 1.37
CA HIS A 132 8.91 -1.53 1.15
C HIS A 132 7.71 -0.70 0.72
N HIS A 133 7.01 -1.17 -0.31
CA HIS A 133 5.78 -0.55 -0.79
C HIS A 133 4.77 -1.62 -1.21
N GLU A 134 3.53 -1.52 -0.77
CA GLU A 134 2.49 -2.49 -1.12
C GLU A 134 1.74 -2.10 -2.40
N VAL A 135 1.59 -3.07 -3.30
CA VAL A 135 1.02 -2.89 -4.64
C VAL A 135 0.09 -4.05 -5.00
N LEU A 136 -0.63 -3.93 -6.11
CA LEU A 136 -1.52 -4.97 -6.61
C LEU A 136 -1.09 -5.41 -8.02
N ARG A 137 -1.19 -6.71 -8.27
CA ARG A 137 -1.10 -7.30 -9.61
C ARG A 137 -2.50 -7.53 -10.13
N ILE A 138 -2.87 -6.87 -11.22
CA ILE A 138 -4.18 -7.00 -11.86
C ILE A 138 -3.94 -7.42 -13.31
N GLY A 139 -4.29 -8.67 -13.62
CA GLY A 139 -3.86 -9.32 -14.87
C GLY A 139 -2.33 -9.26 -15.02
N GLU A 140 -1.87 -8.70 -16.14
CA GLU A 140 -0.45 -8.60 -16.45
C GLU A 140 0.20 -7.26 -16.07
N ARG A 141 -0.46 -6.43 -15.26
CA ARG A 141 0.05 -5.09 -14.89
C ARG A 141 0.08 -4.87 -13.38
N TRP A 142 0.96 -3.96 -12.96
CA TRP A 142 1.06 -3.56 -11.57
C TRP A 142 0.32 -2.24 -11.34
N TRP A 143 -0.46 -2.19 -10.27
CA TRP A 143 -1.20 -1.02 -9.82
C TRP A 143 -0.66 -0.58 -8.46
N ASP A 144 -0.28 0.69 -8.38
CA ASP A 144 0.04 1.39 -7.15
C ASP A 144 -1.21 2.12 -6.64
N PRO A 145 -1.80 1.67 -5.53
CA PRO A 145 -2.99 2.29 -4.95
C PRO A 145 -2.67 3.58 -4.18
N THR A 146 -1.42 3.80 -3.78
CA THR A 146 -0.99 5.03 -3.10
C THR A 146 -0.86 6.19 -4.08
N GLU A 147 -0.42 5.88 -5.30
CA GLU A 147 -0.24 6.89 -6.35
C GLU A 147 -1.37 6.92 -7.38
N ALA A 148 -2.33 5.99 -7.28
CA ALA A 148 -3.36 5.76 -8.28
C ALA A 148 -2.79 5.59 -9.70
N ARG A 149 -1.77 4.74 -9.85
CA ARG A 149 -0.99 4.63 -11.09
C ARG A 149 -0.66 3.19 -11.48
N TRP A 150 -0.72 2.93 -12.79
CA TRP A 150 -0.18 1.70 -13.37
C TRP A 150 1.33 1.81 -13.62
N PHE A 151 2.06 0.73 -13.41
CA PHE A 151 3.47 0.63 -13.76
C PHE A 151 3.84 -0.76 -14.32
N ALA A 152 4.96 -0.84 -15.04
CA ALA A 152 5.35 -2.02 -15.80
C ALA A 152 6.00 -3.11 -14.94
N GLY A 153 6.61 -2.74 -13.81
CA GLY A 153 7.39 -3.64 -12.96
C GLY A 153 8.73 -3.01 -12.57
N PRO A 154 9.79 -3.82 -12.39
CA PRO A 154 11.13 -3.30 -12.10
C PRO A 154 11.66 -2.36 -13.20
N GLY A 155 12.46 -1.38 -12.81
CA GLY A 155 12.95 -0.30 -13.67
C GLY A 155 11.96 0.85 -13.91
N ALA A 156 10.67 0.65 -13.59
CA ALA A 156 9.67 1.71 -13.70
C ALA A 156 9.90 2.83 -12.66
N HIS A 157 9.55 4.06 -13.02
CA HIS A 157 9.53 5.19 -12.09
C HIS A 157 8.11 5.46 -11.59
N VAL A 158 7.96 5.49 -10.28
CA VAL A 158 6.79 5.95 -9.54
C VAL A 158 7.16 7.23 -8.77
N LEU A 159 6.19 7.95 -8.21
CA LEU A 159 6.45 9.19 -7.46
C LEU A 159 7.37 8.94 -6.25
N ALA A 160 7.25 7.77 -5.61
CA ALA A 160 8.11 7.37 -4.51
C ALA A 160 9.57 7.06 -4.93
N GLY A 161 9.85 6.86 -6.22
CA GLY A 161 11.19 6.58 -6.73
C GLY A 161 11.24 5.52 -7.85
N CYS A 162 12.42 4.92 -8.04
CA CYS A 162 12.62 3.87 -9.03
C CYS A 162 12.32 2.49 -8.44
N VAL A 163 11.49 1.69 -9.10
CA VAL A 163 11.15 0.34 -8.68
C VAL A 163 12.34 -0.59 -8.94
N ALA A 164 13.05 -0.99 -7.90
CA ALA A 164 14.18 -1.91 -8.02
C ALA A 164 13.75 -3.37 -8.19
N ALA A 165 12.65 -3.75 -7.55
CA ALA A 165 12.12 -5.10 -7.61
C ALA A 165 10.63 -5.13 -7.29
N VAL A 166 9.92 -6.16 -7.76
CA VAL A 166 8.53 -6.45 -7.39
C VAL A 166 8.33 -7.94 -7.16
N ARG A 167 7.31 -8.30 -6.38
CA ARG A 167 6.81 -9.68 -6.32
C ARG A 167 5.35 -9.72 -5.94
N VAL A 168 4.67 -10.77 -6.39
CA VAL A 168 3.40 -11.19 -5.79
C VAL A 168 3.71 -11.86 -4.45
N GLU A 169 2.80 -11.74 -3.48
CA GLU A 169 2.98 -12.40 -2.19
C GLU A 169 3.12 -13.93 -2.36
N GLY A 170 4.17 -14.50 -1.76
CA GLY A 170 4.50 -15.92 -1.90
C GLY A 170 5.26 -16.30 -3.18
N ALA A 171 5.54 -15.35 -4.08
CA ALA A 171 6.35 -15.58 -5.28
C ALA A 171 7.79 -15.04 -5.12
N ASP A 172 8.64 -15.37 -6.09
CA ASP A 172 10.00 -14.85 -6.19
C ASP A 172 10.05 -13.39 -6.63
N TRP A 173 11.12 -12.70 -6.24
CA TRP A 173 11.39 -11.32 -6.64
C TRP A 173 11.76 -11.24 -8.13
N GLN A 174 11.05 -10.37 -8.84
CA GLN A 174 11.41 -9.90 -10.17
C GLN A 174 12.29 -8.67 -9.98
N LEU A 175 13.51 -8.70 -10.52
CA LEU A 175 14.50 -7.63 -10.41
C LEU A 175 14.52 -6.79 -11.69
N SER A 176 14.96 -5.53 -11.58
CA SER A 176 15.38 -4.79 -12.76
C SER A 176 16.60 -5.49 -13.34
N GLU A 177 16.61 -5.75 -14.64
CA GLU A 177 17.87 -6.03 -15.33
C GLU A 177 18.79 -4.83 -15.05
N ALA A 178 19.99 -5.12 -14.57
CA ALA A 178 20.99 -4.09 -14.33
C ALA A 178 21.54 -3.66 -15.69
N ASP A 179 21.42 -2.37 -16.02
CA ASP A 179 22.28 -1.74 -17.02
C ASP A 179 23.72 -1.63 -16.50
#